data_AF-A0A7W8K2Q2-F1
#
_entry.id   AF-A0A7W8K2Q2-F1
#
_cell.length_a   1.000
_cell.length_b   1.000
_cell.length_c   1.000
_cell.angle_alpha   90.00
_cell.angle_beta   90.00
_cell.angle_gamma   90.00
#
_symmetry.space_group_name_H-M   'P 1'
#
loop_
_entity.id
_entity.type
_entity.pdbx_description
1 polymer ?
#
loop_
_entity_poly.entity_id
_entity_poly.type
_entity_poly.pdbx_seq_one_letter_code
_entity_poly.pdbx_strand_id
1 'polypeptide(L)'
;MNSTVSSATKRSAMTLALTLLTAGLAQSTTGVPETSIAQAVQRTINVGGDLKQWDGLPQYKVILSNGVPSVPVNSGGYYSLAYDDQNLYVLGVFDQPKDTVKAVLKTDAGEWWNDDVMELFIRTQPFVNAPAEAHFAVNPAGTRFKAYTATTDYKSVGRIEDNRWILELAIPLNTATFPAVKAGDIWALKVGREHQKAAEFPIWPVGGDFNSPNNYGYLAFTEKPAAVSALAAAVTEKLGKSPAGSPLKSRLSDIGSYSVYYGKQAADVEKLLNYDLAIVQPGTVNAAQLGMLHDNGTHIIAYMTIGELDRNNAAAPGVDPSWILGENKNWGSKFIDASQPGWQKVVADEAAKLKEQGFDGFFLDTLDTADLYPQVAPGLVKIVQDLRAAYPDAVIVQNRGFALLNQTAPSIDAVMFENFSSMYSFDKKTYGSVNGDPSFVEALSKRGLKVLTMDYALPGQQDLITRDYQRARSYGFVPYVSTIGLDQIYEANP
;
A
#
# COMPACT_ATOMS: atom_id res chain seq x y z
N MET A 1 -19.02 26.41 60.46
CA MET A 1 -20.26 25.99 59.78
C MET A 1 -19.97 25.93 58.29
N ASN A 2 -20.00 24.71 57.75
CA ASN A 2 -20.23 24.26 56.38
C ASN A 2 -19.68 25.09 55.20
N SER A 3 -18.72 24.50 54.47
CA SER A 3 -19.03 23.92 53.15
C SER A 3 -17.83 23.17 52.56
N THR A 4 -17.82 21.86 52.72
CA THR A 4 -17.19 20.90 51.81
C THR A 4 -18.02 20.82 50.53
N VAL A 5 -17.49 21.31 49.40
CA VAL A 5 -17.99 20.94 48.06
C VAL A 5 -16.80 20.77 47.09
N SER A 6 -16.43 19.50 46.93
CA SER A 6 -16.08 18.82 45.68
C SER A 6 -15.13 19.51 44.67
N SER A 7 -13.88 19.06 44.68
CA SER A 7 -12.96 19.11 43.54
C SER A 7 -13.25 18.06 42.45
N ALA A 8 -14.40 17.36 42.52
CA ALA A 8 -14.76 16.31 41.55
C ALA A 8 -15.47 16.84 40.29
N THR A 9 -15.89 18.11 40.26
CA THR A 9 -16.71 18.64 39.14
C THR A 9 -15.90 19.27 37.99
N LYS A 10 -14.56 19.36 38.09
CA LYS A 10 -13.70 19.84 37.00
C LYS A 10 -13.03 18.75 36.17
N ARG A 11 -13.11 17.47 36.57
CA ARG A 11 -12.63 16.33 35.76
C ARG A 11 -13.68 15.73 34.82
N SER A 12 -14.98 15.87 35.09
CA SER A 12 -16.03 15.35 34.19
C SER A 12 -16.34 16.24 32.97
N ALA A 13 -15.98 17.52 32.97
CA ALA A 13 -16.24 18.41 31.83
C ALA A 13 -15.22 18.24 30.68
N MET A 14 -14.01 17.77 30.99
CA MET A 14 -12.95 17.53 30.00
C MET A 14 -13.06 16.13 29.36
N THR A 15 -13.67 15.17 30.06
CA THR A 15 -13.95 13.83 29.52
C THR A 15 -15.15 13.83 28.57
N LEU A 16 -16.14 14.71 28.77
CA LEU A 16 -17.35 14.78 27.94
C LEU A 16 -17.16 15.56 26.62
N ALA A 17 -16.21 16.50 26.56
CA ALA A 17 -15.85 17.20 25.33
C ALA A 17 -14.98 16.36 24.37
N LEU A 18 -14.30 15.34 24.89
CA LEU A 18 -13.48 14.42 24.08
C LEU A 18 -14.27 13.18 23.59
N THR A 19 -15.44 12.90 24.19
CA THR A 19 -16.36 11.85 23.70
C THR A 19 -17.33 12.34 22.62
N LEU A 20 -17.49 13.66 22.45
CA LEU A 20 -18.37 14.25 21.43
C LEU A 20 -17.65 14.59 20.11
N LEU A 21 -16.32 14.41 20.03
CA LEU A 21 -15.56 14.50 18.77
C LEU A 21 -15.24 13.14 18.13
N THR A 22 -15.48 12.02 18.82
CA THR A 22 -15.22 10.66 18.33
C THR A 22 -16.47 9.91 17.89
N ALA A 23 -17.66 10.46 18.11
CA ALA A 23 -18.94 9.85 17.70
C ALA A 23 -19.50 10.40 16.37
N GLY A 24 -18.73 11.23 15.65
CA GLY A 24 -19.17 11.91 14.42
C GLY A 24 -18.71 11.28 13.10
N LEU A 25 -17.86 10.25 13.08
CA LEU A 25 -17.28 9.70 11.84
C LEU A 25 -17.28 8.17 11.75
N ALA A 26 -18.02 7.48 12.62
CA ALA A 26 -18.32 6.06 12.46
C ALA A 26 -19.71 5.84 11.84
N GLN A 27 -20.09 6.66 10.84
CA GLN A 27 -20.84 6.05 9.75
C GLN A 27 -19.78 5.34 8.93
N SER A 28 -19.73 4.02 9.04
CA SER A 28 -19.12 3.20 8.01
C SER A 28 -19.82 3.57 6.71
N THR A 29 -19.26 4.50 5.93
CA THR A 29 -19.69 4.69 4.55
C THR A 29 -19.26 3.42 3.85
N THR A 30 -20.14 2.43 3.85
CA THR A 30 -19.96 1.15 3.16
C THR A 30 -20.05 1.45 1.66
N GLY A 31 -18.99 2.02 1.10
CA GLY A 31 -18.95 2.45 -0.29
C GLY A 31 -17.75 3.31 -0.61
N VAL A 32 -17.49 3.44 -1.91
CA VAL A 32 -16.42 4.29 -2.44
C VAL A 32 -16.76 5.76 -2.19
N PRO A 33 -15.87 6.56 -1.58
CA PRO A 33 -16.11 7.98 -1.35
C PRO A 33 -16.33 8.75 -2.65
N GLU A 34 -17.26 9.71 -2.66
CA GLU A 34 -17.51 10.57 -3.83
C GLU A 34 -16.26 11.36 -4.25
N THR A 35 -15.39 11.70 -3.31
CA THR A 35 -14.11 12.37 -3.55
C THR A 35 -13.14 11.53 -4.39
N SER A 36 -13.34 10.20 -4.42
CA SER A 36 -12.55 9.25 -5.19
C SER A 36 -13.21 8.88 -6.53
N ILE A 37 -14.25 9.61 -6.95
CA ILE A 37 -14.93 9.39 -8.23
C ILE A 37 -14.66 10.54 -9.18
N ALA A 38 -14.14 10.20 -10.36
CA ALA A 38 -14.05 11.06 -11.52
C ALA A 38 -14.90 10.52 -12.66
N GLN A 39 -15.21 11.38 -13.62
CA GLN A 39 -15.96 11.04 -14.82
C GLN A 39 -15.34 11.66 -16.06
N ALA A 40 -15.21 10.87 -17.12
CA ALA A 40 -14.96 11.33 -18.47
C ALA A 40 -16.31 11.49 -19.17
N VAL A 41 -16.55 12.66 -19.76
CA VAL A 41 -17.80 12.97 -20.45
C VAL A 41 -17.60 12.87 -21.96
N GLN A 42 -18.56 12.30 -22.69
CA GLN A 42 -18.47 12.12 -24.13
C GLN A 42 -18.41 13.49 -24.84
N ARG A 43 -17.23 13.80 -25.39
CA ARG A 43 -16.93 15.04 -26.12
C ARG A 43 -15.61 14.88 -26.85
N THR A 44 -15.60 15.20 -28.15
CA THR A 44 -14.35 15.32 -28.91
C THR A 44 -13.64 16.62 -28.56
N ILE A 45 -12.35 16.50 -28.25
CA ILE A 45 -11.47 17.61 -27.89
C ILE A 45 -10.37 17.69 -28.94
N ASN A 46 -10.11 18.89 -29.46
CA ASN A 46 -8.91 19.15 -30.24
C ASN A 46 -7.80 19.62 -29.31
N VAL A 47 -6.89 18.71 -28.92
CA VAL A 47 -5.76 19.05 -28.03
C VAL A 47 -4.91 20.17 -28.64
N GLY A 48 -4.56 21.18 -27.85
CA GLY A 48 -3.91 22.38 -28.36
C GLY A 48 -4.86 23.44 -28.93
N GLY A 49 -6.18 23.19 -28.96
CA GLY A 49 -7.24 24.15 -29.33
C GLY A 49 -7.69 25.07 -28.18
N ASP A 50 -8.75 25.84 -28.40
CA ASP A 50 -9.31 26.77 -27.39
C ASP A 50 -9.81 26.01 -26.15
N LEU A 51 -9.37 26.42 -24.96
CA LEU A 51 -9.73 25.79 -23.69
C LEU A 51 -11.24 25.84 -23.38
N LYS A 52 -12.01 26.72 -24.01
CA LYS A 52 -13.48 26.75 -23.88
C LYS A 52 -14.15 25.42 -24.25
N GLN A 53 -13.49 24.57 -25.04
CA GLN A 53 -13.99 23.21 -25.32
C GLN A 53 -14.15 22.34 -24.06
N TRP A 54 -13.48 22.70 -22.96
CA TRP A 54 -13.58 22.04 -21.66
C TRP A 54 -14.68 22.63 -20.76
N ASP A 55 -15.33 23.73 -21.16
CA ASP A 55 -16.35 24.38 -20.35
C ASP A 55 -17.53 23.44 -20.05
N GLY A 56 -17.98 23.47 -18.80
CA GLY A 56 -19.04 22.60 -18.29
C GLY A 56 -18.64 21.16 -18.02
N LEU A 57 -17.38 20.77 -18.25
CA LEU A 57 -16.86 19.48 -17.81
C LEU A 57 -16.47 19.53 -16.32
N PRO A 58 -16.71 18.45 -15.55
CA PRO A 58 -16.30 18.39 -14.15
C PRO A 58 -14.78 18.57 -13.97
N GLN A 59 -14.40 19.20 -12.85
CA GLN A 59 -13.01 19.44 -12.49
C GLN A 59 -12.70 18.76 -11.16
N TYR A 60 -11.58 18.05 -11.11
CA TYR A 60 -11.14 17.27 -9.94
C TYR A 60 -9.86 17.85 -9.38
N LYS A 61 -9.85 18.16 -8.08
CA LYS A 61 -8.74 18.86 -7.43
C LYS A 61 -7.57 17.92 -7.15
N VAL A 62 -6.37 18.37 -7.46
CA VAL A 62 -5.10 17.71 -7.12
C VAL A 62 -4.39 18.61 -6.11
N ILE A 63 -4.65 18.36 -4.82
CA ILE A 63 -4.32 19.32 -3.75
C ILE A 63 -3.72 18.70 -2.49
N LEU A 64 -3.71 17.37 -2.35
CA LEU A 64 -3.21 16.69 -1.16
C LEU A 64 -1.81 16.13 -1.42
N SER A 65 -0.84 16.50 -0.59
CA SER A 65 0.56 16.11 -0.70
C SER A 65 0.77 14.59 -0.71
N ASN A 66 1.90 14.14 -1.27
CA ASN A 66 2.30 12.74 -1.25
C ASN A 66 2.75 12.18 0.12
N GLY A 67 2.85 13.02 1.16
CA GLY A 67 3.12 12.57 2.52
C GLY A 67 1.90 11.96 3.21
N VAL A 68 2.14 11.28 4.35
CA VAL A 68 1.08 10.77 5.23
C VAL A 68 1.31 11.31 6.67
N PRO A 69 0.28 11.88 7.33
CA PRO A 69 -1.01 12.26 6.75
C PRO A 69 -0.82 13.29 5.63
N SER A 70 -1.63 13.18 4.58
CA SER A 70 -1.56 14.13 3.46
C SER A 70 -2.11 15.48 3.87
N VAL A 71 -1.42 16.54 3.45
CA VAL A 71 -1.79 17.92 3.78
C VAL A 71 -2.06 18.72 2.49
N PRO A 72 -2.90 19.76 2.55
CA PRO A 72 -3.08 20.65 1.41
C PRO A 72 -1.77 21.31 0.96
N VAL A 73 -1.54 21.38 -0.36
CA VAL A 73 -0.41 22.11 -0.97
C VAL A 73 -0.83 23.51 -1.44
N ASN A 74 0.14 24.38 -1.68
CA ASN A 74 -0.11 25.74 -2.16
C ASN A 74 -0.24 25.81 -3.68
N SER A 75 0.48 24.95 -4.41
CA SER A 75 0.61 24.96 -5.87
C SER A 75 -0.18 23.80 -6.49
N GLY A 76 -1.43 23.65 -6.05
CA GLY A 76 -2.32 22.60 -6.51
C GLY A 76 -2.82 22.83 -7.94
N GLY A 77 -4.01 22.30 -8.21
CA GLY A 77 -4.66 22.52 -9.49
C GLY A 77 -5.88 21.62 -9.65
N TYR A 78 -6.22 21.35 -10.90
CA TYR A 78 -7.26 20.40 -11.23
C TYR A 78 -6.97 19.67 -12.52
N TYR A 79 -7.66 18.55 -12.71
CA TYR A 79 -7.79 17.91 -14.01
C TYR A 79 -9.25 17.78 -14.45
N SER A 80 -9.46 17.58 -15.74
CA SER A 80 -10.76 17.28 -16.34
C SER A 80 -10.60 16.22 -17.43
N LEU A 81 -11.68 15.50 -17.74
CA LEU A 81 -11.66 14.34 -18.61
C LEU A 81 -12.82 14.37 -19.60
N ALA A 82 -12.52 14.04 -20.85
CA ALA A 82 -13.49 13.81 -21.91
C ALA A 82 -13.12 12.58 -22.71
N TYR A 83 -14.04 12.03 -23.49
CA TYR A 83 -13.71 10.94 -24.40
C TYR A 83 -14.56 10.98 -25.67
N ASP A 84 -14.08 10.33 -26.71
CA ASP A 84 -14.89 9.93 -27.87
C ASP A 84 -14.52 8.50 -28.28
N ASP A 85 -14.95 8.07 -29.46
CA ASP A 85 -14.70 6.70 -29.95
C ASP A 85 -13.20 6.44 -30.23
N GLN A 86 -12.37 7.48 -30.30
CA GLN A 86 -10.96 7.39 -30.66
C GLN A 86 -10.02 7.67 -29.50
N ASN A 87 -10.37 8.57 -28.58
CA ASN A 87 -9.43 9.00 -27.53
C ASN A 87 -10.10 9.23 -26.18
N LEU A 88 -9.34 8.95 -25.13
CA LEU A 88 -9.51 9.56 -23.81
C LEU A 88 -8.70 10.87 -23.80
N TYR A 89 -9.39 11.98 -23.54
CA TYR A 89 -8.79 13.30 -23.41
C TYR A 89 -8.60 13.66 -21.95
N VAL A 90 -7.41 14.18 -21.61
CA VAL A 90 -7.06 14.61 -20.27
C VAL A 90 -6.60 16.06 -20.31
N LEU A 91 -7.18 16.91 -19.47
CA LEU A 91 -6.71 18.27 -19.21
C LEU A 91 -6.14 18.31 -17.79
N GLY A 92 -4.91 18.80 -17.63
CA GLY A 92 -4.36 19.24 -16.35
C GLY A 92 -4.13 20.75 -16.36
N VAL A 93 -4.50 21.43 -15.27
CA VAL A 93 -4.25 22.87 -15.06
C VAL A 93 -3.73 23.07 -13.65
N PHE A 94 -2.50 23.55 -13.52
CA PHE A 94 -1.81 23.63 -12.23
C PHE A 94 -1.25 25.03 -11.98
N ASP A 95 -1.49 25.53 -10.79
CA ASP A 95 -1.10 26.87 -10.36
C ASP A 95 0.41 26.89 -10.08
N GLN A 96 1.13 27.73 -10.81
CA GLN A 96 2.58 27.84 -10.70
C GLN A 96 3.10 29.07 -11.46
N PRO A 97 3.88 29.96 -10.84
CA PRO A 97 4.49 31.08 -11.56
C PRO A 97 5.44 30.57 -12.66
N LYS A 98 5.37 31.17 -13.85
CA LYS A 98 6.10 30.73 -15.04
C LYS A 98 7.60 30.56 -14.82
N ASP A 99 8.22 31.44 -14.05
CA ASP A 99 9.65 31.45 -13.75
C ASP A 99 10.08 30.33 -12.78
N THR A 100 9.12 29.63 -12.17
CA THR A 100 9.40 28.44 -11.36
C THR A 100 9.21 27.13 -12.10
N VAL A 101 8.66 27.16 -13.31
CA VAL A 101 8.38 25.96 -14.12
C VAL A 101 9.65 25.35 -14.66
N LYS A 102 9.87 24.07 -14.34
CA LYS A 102 10.98 23.24 -14.81
C LYS A 102 10.47 22.22 -15.83
N ALA A 103 10.78 22.43 -17.09
CA ALA A 103 10.36 21.57 -18.20
C ALA A 103 11.48 21.48 -19.26
N VAL A 104 12.63 20.93 -18.87
CA VAL A 104 13.87 20.97 -19.67
C VAL A 104 14.31 19.59 -20.17
N LEU A 105 13.77 18.52 -19.59
CA LEU A 105 14.16 17.15 -19.94
C LEU A 105 13.55 16.73 -21.29
N LYS A 106 14.25 15.79 -21.92
CA LYS A 106 13.86 15.19 -23.20
C LYS A 106 13.13 13.86 -22.98
N THR A 107 12.45 13.39 -24.01
CA THR A 107 11.61 12.18 -23.98
C THR A 107 12.31 10.90 -23.49
N ASP A 108 13.62 10.79 -23.70
CA ASP A 108 14.46 9.65 -23.33
C ASP A 108 15.10 9.76 -21.93
N ALA A 109 14.82 10.84 -21.18
CA ALA A 109 15.32 10.98 -19.82
C ALA A 109 14.76 9.88 -18.91
N GLY A 110 15.67 9.18 -18.21
CA GLY A 110 15.32 8.14 -17.23
C GLY A 110 14.84 8.71 -15.89
N GLU A 111 15.30 9.90 -15.53
CA GLU A 111 14.98 10.60 -14.27
C GLU A 111 14.02 11.77 -14.53
N TRP A 112 12.87 11.47 -15.10
CA TRP A 112 11.88 12.48 -15.48
C TRP A 112 11.35 13.29 -14.29
N TRP A 113 11.40 12.72 -13.07
CA TRP A 113 11.10 13.35 -11.78
C TRP A 113 12.05 14.50 -11.42
N ASN A 114 13.02 14.85 -12.29
CA ASN A 114 13.79 16.07 -12.16
C ASN A 114 13.10 17.28 -12.84
N ASP A 115 12.05 17.11 -13.64
CA ASP A 115 11.19 18.20 -14.13
C ASP A 115 9.93 18.35 -13.26
N ASP A 116 9.21 19.46 -13.39
CA ASP A 116 7.79 19.47 -13.02
C ASP A 116 7.06 18.55 -13.99
N VAL A 117 6.14 17.73 -13.49
CA VAL A 117 5.48 16.68 -14.28
C VAL A 117 4.02 16.53 -13.86
N MET A 118 3.14 16.23 -14.81
CA MET A 118 1.86 15.58 -14.51
C MET A 118 2.02 14.08 -14.71
N GLU A 119 1.67 13.32 -13.68
CA GLU A 119 1.62 11.86 -13.75
C GLU A 119 0.18 11.38 -13.79
N LEU A 120 -0.04 10.31 -14.55
CA LEU A 120 -1.32 9.68 -14.76
C LEU A 120 -1.15 8.17 -14.70
N PHE A 121 -1.93 7.51 -13.85
CA PHE A 121 -1.97 6.05 -13.82
C PHE A 121 -3.38 5.56 -14.11
N ILE A 122 -3.52 4.64 -15.05
CA ILE A 122 -4.80 4.11 -15.50
C ILE A 122 -4.83 2.59 -15.37
N ARG A 123 -5.94 2.08 -14.84
CA ARG A 123 -6.28 0.65 -14.82
C ARG A 123 -7.62 0.43 -15.50
N THR A 124 -7.61 -0.29 -16.62
CA THR A 124 -8.81 -0.51 -17.44
C THR A 124 -9.74 -1.58 -16.89
N GLN A 125 -9.24 -2.42 -15.97
CA GLN A 125 -9.99 -3.50 -15.32
C GLN A 125 -9.88 -3.41 -13.80
N PRO A 126 -10.41 -2.37 -13.15
CA PRO A 126 -10.18 -2.11 -11.72
C PRO A 126 -10.81 -3.11 -10.75
N PHE A 127 -11.59 -4.06 -11.26
CA PHE A 127 -12.41 -4.97 -10.47
C PHE A 127 -11.82 -6.39 -10.36
N VAL A 128 -10.70 -6.69 -11.04
CA VAL A 128 -9.96 -7.95 -10.91
C VAL A 128 -8.98 -7.90 -9.74
N ASN A 129 -8.50 -9.05 -9.26
CA ASN A 129 -7.62 -9.12 -8.09
C ASN A 129 -6.36 -8.26 -8.26
N ALA A 130 -5.71 -8.30 -9.43
CA ALA A 130 -4.47 -7.59 -9.71
C ALA A 130 -4.56 -6.85 -11.05
N PRO A 131 -5.09 -5.62 -11.04
CA PRO A 131 -5.28 -4.84 -12.25
C PRO A 131 -3.93 -4.38 -12.83
N ALA A 132 -3.73 -4.60 -14.12
CA ALA A 132 -2.59 -4.05 -14.85
C ALA A 132 -2.72 -2.51 -14.97
N GLU A 133 -1.57 -1.85 -14.90
CA GLU A 133 -1.44 -0.40 -14.79
C GLU A 133 -0.66 0.17 -15.96
N ALA A 134 -1.17 1.28 -16.50
CA ALA A 134 -0.47 2.10 -17.47
C ALA A 134 -0.12 3.44 -16.82
N HIS A 135 1.18 3.75 -16.74
CA HIS A 135 1.71 4.97 -16.15
C HIS A 135 2.13 5.97 -17.26
N PHE A 136 1.79 7.24 -17.13
CA PHE A 136 2.21 8.31 -18.04
C PHE A 136 2.83 9.45 -17.25
N ALA A 137 3.96 9.96 -17.71
CA ALA A 137 4.62 11.14 -17.18
C ALA A 137 4.87 12.15 -18.32
N VAL A 138 4.43 13.38 -18.12
CA VAL A 138 4.55 14.46 -19.11
C VAL A 138 4.87 15.79 -18.43
N ASN A 139 5.89 16.51 -18.92
CA ASN A 139 6.25 17.81 -18.36
C ASN A 139 5.38 18.97 -18.93
N PRO A 140 5.43 20.17 -18.35
CA PRO A 140 4.69 21.35 -18.80
C PRO A 140 4.97 21.81 -20.24
N ALA A 141 6.07 21.38 -20.86
CA ALA A 141 6.36 21.65 -22.27
C ALA A 141 5.62 20.69 -23.22
N GLY A 142 4.89 19.71 -22.69
CA GLY A 142 4.27 18.63 -23.47
C GLY A 142 5.26 17.53 -23.83
N THR A 143 6.44 17.47 -23.21
CA THR A 143 7.39 16.38 -23.43
C THR A 143 6.88 15.15 -22.69
N ARG A 144 6.46 14.13 -23.45
CA ARG A 144 6.25 12.78 -22.94
C ARG A 144 7.58 12.13 -22.58
N PHE A 145 7.64 11.47 -21.44
CA PHE A 145 8.70 10.54 -21.09
C PHE A 145 8.32 9.12 -21.49
N LYS A 146 9.32 8.31 -21.89
CA LYS A 146 9.10 6.91 -22.32
C LYS A 146 9.67 5.89 -21.32
N ALA A 147 10.74 6.23 -20.61
CA ALA A 147 11.31 5.35 -19.61
C ALA A 147 10.33 5.11 -18.46
N TYR A 148 10.11 3.85 -18.08
CA TYR A 148 9.23 3.45 -16.95
C TYR A 148 7.76 3.86 -17.08
N THR A 149 7.31 4.20 -18.29
CA THR A 149 5.93 4.62 -18.60
C THR A 149 5.32 3.76 -19.70
N ALA A 150 4.03 3.92 -19.93
CA ALA A 150 3.27 3.27 -20.97
C ALA A 150 3.90 3.51 -22.36
N THR A 151 4.07 2.42 -23.09
CA THR A 151 4.71 2.44 -24.41
C THR A 151 3.77 2.96 -25.51
N THR A 152 2.45 2.97 -25.26
CA THR A 152 1.43 3.51 -26.17
C THR A 152 1.76 4.93 -26.60
N ASP A 153 1.72 5.21 -27.89
CA ASP A 153 1.82 6.57 -28.40
C ASP A 153 0.55 7.36 -28.13
N TYR A 154 0.69 8.62 -27.73
CA TYR A 154 -0.39 9.56 -27.46
C TYR A 154 0.05 10.98 -27.77
N LYS A 155 -0.91 11.88 -28.01
CA LYS A 155 -0.63 13.30 -28.22
C LYS A 155 -0.58 14.03 -26.89
N SER A 156 0.35 14.95 -26.75
CA SER A 156 0.49 15.84 -25.60
C SER A 156 0.78 17.26 -26.07
N VAL A 157 0.15 18.24 -25.45
CA VAL A 157 0.36 19.67 -25.74
C VAL A 157 0.44 20.43 -24.41
N GLY A 158 1.61 21.03 -24.15
CA GLY A 158 1.85 21.85 -22.98
C GLY A 158 1.74 23.35 -23.28
N ARG A 159 1.26 24.14 -22.32
CA ARG A 159 1.27 25.61 -22.35
C ARG A 159 1.72 26.15 -21.01
N ILE A 160 2.72 27.03 -21.00
CA ILE A 160 3.21 27.69 -19.80
C ILE A 160 2.80 29.16 -19.85
N GLU A 161 1.84 29.52 -18.99
CA GLU A 161 1.29 30.86 -18.81
C GLU A 161 1.88 31.50 -17.55
N ASP A 162 1.58 32.77 -17.28
CA ASP A 162 2.27 33.55 -16.23
C ASP A 162 2.15 32.95 -14.82
N ASN A 163 0.98 32.38 -14.48
CA ASN A 163 0.69 31.86 -13.14
C ASN A 163 0.18 30.41 -13.13
N ARG A 164 0.27 29.72 -14.28
CA ARG A 164 -0.14 28.32 -14.39
C ARG A 164 0.53 27.66 -15.58
N TRP A 165 0.55 26.34 -15.57
CA TRP A 165 0.76 25.56 -16.77
C TRP A 165 -0.42 24.63 -17.02
N ILE A 166 -0.62 24.34 -18.30
CA ILE A 166 -1.73 23.54 -18.81
C ILE A 166 -1.14 22.40 -19.63
N LEU A 167 -1.73 21.23 -19.50
CA LEU A 167 -1.37 20.07 -20.28
C LEU A 167 -2.62 19.39 -20.82
N GLU A 168 -2.67 19.19 -22.14
CA GLU A 168 -3.73 18.45 -22.82
C GLU A 168 -3.18 17.17 -23.42
N LEU A 169 -3.81 16.03 -23.11
CA LEU A 169 -3.46 14.71 -23.63
C LEU A 169 -4.60 14.14 -24.47
N ALA A 170 -4.28 13.41 -25.54
CA ALA A 170 -5.22 12.53 -26.25
C ALA A 170 -4.62 11.12 -26.31
N ILE A 171 -5.13 10.25 -25.44
CA ILE A 171 -4.69 8.86 -25.28
C ILE A 171 -5.57 7.99 -26.20
N PRO A 172 -4.99 7.29 -27.20
CA PRO A 172 -5.76 6.50 -28.14
C PRO A 172 -6.48 5.32 -27.48
N LEU A 173 -7.77 5.23 -27.76
CA LEU A 173 -8.64 4.10 -27.44
C LEU A 173 -8.71 3.13 -28.62
N ASN A 174 -9.34 1.97 -28.39
CA ASN A 174 -9.44 0.91 -29.39
C ASN A 174 -8.06 0.46 -29.91
N THR A 175 -7.11 0.35 -28.99
CA THR A 175 -5.74 -0.13 -29.23
C THR A 175 -5.49 -1.43 -28.47
N ALA A 176 -4.31 -2.03 -28.65
CA ALA A 176 -3.90 -3.20 -27.88
C ALA A 176 -3.77 -2.90 -26.37
N THR A 177 -3.51 -1.64 -25.99
CA THR A 177 -3.33 -1.23 -24.59
C THR A 177 -4.63 -0.73 -23.97
N PHE A 178 -5.40 0.06 -24.71
CA PHE A 178 -6.65 0.64 -24.22
C PHE A 178 -7.84 0.17 -25.06
N PRO A 179 -8.82 -0.51 -24.44
CA PRO A 179 -10.00 -0.97 -25.15
C PRO A 179 -10.86 0.22 -25.60
N ALA A 180 -11.82 -0.05 -26.50
CA ALA A 180 -12.92 0.89 -26.73
C ALA A 180 -13.72 1.09 -25.43
N VAL A 181 -14.27 2.29 -25.25
CA VAL A 181 -15.06 2.65 -24.07
C VAL A 181 -16.46 3.10 -24.47
N LYS A 182 -17.43 2.91 -23.59
CA LYS A 182 -18.79 3.43 -23.70
C LYS A 182 -19.28 3.96 -22.37
N ALA A 183 -20.36 4.72 -22.40
CA ALA A 183 -20.99 5.19 -21.17
C ALA A 183 -21.38 4.01 -20.26
N GLY A 184 -21.07 4.14 -18.97
CA GLY A 184 -21.24 3.09 -17.96
C GLY A 184 -20.01 2.21 -17.72
N ASP A 185 -18.98 2.30 -18.57
CA ASP A 185 -17.68 1.69 -18.29
C ASP A 185 -17.01 2.39 -17.10
N ILE A 186 -16.21 1.64 -16.33
CA ILE A 186 -15.50 2.13 -15.16
C ILE A 186 -14.07 1.63 -15.21
N TRP A 187 -13.13 2.57 -15.16
CA TRP A 187 -11.70 2.35 -14.98
C TRP A 187 -11.28 2.85 -13.59
N ALA A 188 -10.03 2.61 -13.21
CA ALA A 188 -9.41 3.33 -12.10
C ALA A 188 -8.34 4.29 -12.59
N LEU A 189 -8.17 5.37 -11.83
CA LEU A 189 -7.37 6.53 -12.17
C LEU A 189 -6.62 7.04 -10.95
N LYS A 190 -5.41 7.53 -11.18
CA LYS A 190 -4.63 8.33 -10.24
C LYS A 190 -4.00 9.47 -11.04
N VAL A 191 -4.05 10.69 -10.52
CA VAL A 191 -3.50 11.88 -11.17
C VAL A 191 -2.67 12.64 -10.16
N GLY A 192 -1.39 12.82 -10.45
CA GLY A 192 -0.48 13.60 -9.63
C GLY A 192 0.17 14.72 -10.42
N ARG A 193 0.74 15.69 -9.70
CA ARG A 193 1.68 16.63 -10.29
C ARG A 193 2.87 16.81 -9.36
N GLU A 194 4.02 17.11 -9.95
CA GLU A 194 5.22 17.47 -9.21
C GLU A 194 5.51 18.95 -9.37
N HIS A 195 5.85 19.61 -8.25
CA HIS A 195 6.44 20.94 -8.23
C HIS A 195 7.84 20.88 -7.62
N GLN A 196 8.88 20.76 -8.46
CA GLN A 196 10.25 20.54 -8.00
C GLN A 196 10.78 21.71 -7.16
N LYS A 197 10.53 22.96 -7.60
CA LYS A 197 11.03 24.15 -6.88
C LYS A 197 10.39 24.31 -5.49
N ALA A 198 9.12 23.95 -5.34
CA ALA A 198 8.41 24.06 -4.06
C ALA A 198 8.48 22.79 -3.21
N ALA A 199 8.98 21.68 -3.76
CA ALA A 199 8.88 20.34 -3.17
C ALA A 199 7.43 19.95 -2.80
N GLU A 200 6.48 20.28 -3.69
CA GLU A 200 5.07 19.94 -3.53
C GLU A 200 4.66 18.89 -4.56
N PHE A 201 4.17 17.75 -4.10
CA PHE A 201 3.82 16.60 -4.96
C PHE A 201 2.38 16.15 -4.68
N PRO A 202 1.35 16.94 -5.01
CA PRO A 202 -0.01 16.56 -4.72
C PRO A 202 -0.52 15.45 -5.65
N ILE A 203 -1.41 14.61 -5.13
CA ILE A 203 -2.00 13.50 -5.87
C ILE A 203 -3.48 13.31 -5.52
N TRP A 204 -4.28 13.02 -6.55
CA TRP A 204 -5.67 12.60 -6.44
C TRP A 204 -5.75 11.05 -6.54
N PRO A 205 -6.59 10.38 -5.71
CA PRO A 205 -7.75 10.93 -5.00
C PRO A 205 -7.50 11.51 -3.59
N VAL A 206 -6.55 10.97 -2.82
CA VAL A 206 -6.49 11.26 -1.37
C VAL A 206 -5.12 11.71 -0.85
N GLY A 207 -4.18 12.07 -1.73
CA GLY A 207 -2.77 12.28 -1.34
C GLY A 207 -2.01 10.96 -1.21
N GLY A 208 -0.86 10.96 -0.53
CA GLY A 208 -0.07 9.75 -0.26
C GLY A 208 0.86 9.34 -1.41
N ASP A 209 1.42 8.14 -1.35
CA ASP A 209 2.48 7.73 -2.28
C ASP A 209 1.94 7.55 -3.71
N PHE A 210 2.68 8.09 -4.69
CA PHE A 210 2.43 7.90 -6.12
C PHE A 210 2.47 6.42 -6.50
N ASN A 211 3.33 5.63 -5.87
CA ASN A 211 3.50 4.21 -6.13
C ASN A 211 2.55 3.32 -5.30
N SER A 212 1.71 3.92 -4.42
CA SER A 212 0.80 3.13 -3.59
C SER A 212 -0.15 2.30 -4.49
N PRO A 213 -0.11 0.95 -4.39
CA PRO A 213 -0.79 0.09 -5.35
C PRO A 213 -2.31 0.10 -5.23
N ASN A 214 -2.88 0.61 -4.12
CA ASN A 214 -4.34 0.73 -3.95
C ASN A 214 -4.83 2.17 -3.73
N ASN A 215 -3.97 3.17 -3.86
CA ASN A 215 -4.37 4.58 -3.84
C ASN A 215 -4.96 5.02 -5.19
N TYR A 216 -6.16 4.54 -5.51
CA TYR A 216 -6.81 4.78 -6.79
C TYR A 216 -8.21 5.33 -6.60
N GLY A 217 -8.57 6.31 -7.42
CA GLY A 217 -9.96 6.67 -7.63
C GLY A 217 -10.54 5.90 -8.80
N TYR A 218 -11.84 6.07 -9.05
CA TYR A 218 -12.55 5.45 -10.17
C TYR A 218 -12.91 6.48 -11.22
N LEU A 219 -12.73 6.12 -12.48
CA LEU A 219 -13.10 6.90 -13.65
C LEU A 219 -14.33 6.27 -14.31
N ALA A 220 -15.48 6.94 -14.21
CA ALA A 220 -16.69 6.54 -14.90
C ALA A 220 -16.82 7.24 -16.27
N PHE A 221 -17.20 6.49 -17.30
CA PHE A 221 -17.48 7.05 -18.63
C PHE A 221 -18.96 7.41 -18.74
N THR A 222 -19.27 8.62 -19.19
CA THR A 222 -20.64 9.17 -19.20
C THR A 222 -20.94 9.94 -20.49
N GLU A 223 -22.18 9.91 -20.99
CA GLU A 223 -22.54 10.71 -22.18
C GLU A 223 -22.66 12.21 -21.85
N LYS A 224 -23.11 12.53 -20.65
CA LYS A 224 -23.31 13.88 -20.11
C LYS A 224 -22.89 13.89 -18.64
N PRO A 225 -22.56 15.06 -18.06
CA PRO A 225 -22.24 15.15 -16.65
C PRO A 225 -23.34 14.53 -15.76
N ALA A 226 -22.96 13.53 -14.96
CA ALA A 226 -23.80 12.80 -14.04
C ALA A 226 -23.50 13.18 -12.59
N ALA A 227 -24.49 12.99 -11.71
CA ALA A 227 -24.33 13.21 -10.27
C ALA A 227 -23.30 12.22 -9.69
N VAL A 228 -22.31 12.75 -8.97
CA VAL A 228 -21.21 11.94 -8.41
C VAL A 228 -21.69 10.87 -7.43
N SER A 229 -22.76 11.14 -6.67
CA SER A 229 -23.37 10.17 -5.76
C SER A 229 -23.90 8.92 -6.49
N ALA A 230 -24.51 9.09 -7.66
CA ALA A 230 -24.99 7.98 -8.47
C ALA A 230 -23.83 7.16 -9.05
N LEU A 231 -22.74 7.82 -9.46
CA LEU A 231 -21.53 7.15 -9.93
C LEU A 231 -20.85 6.38 -8.80
N ALA A 232 -20.72 6.97 -7.60
CA ALA A 232 -20.17 6.32 -6.41
C ALA A 232 -20.96 5.06 -6.03
N ALA A 233 -22.29 5.13 -6.08
CA ALA A 233 -23.16 3.98 -5.83
C ALA A 233 -22.94 2.86 -6.86
N ALA A 234 -22.89 3.20 -8.16
CA ALA A 234 -22.66 2.23 -9.23
C ALA A 234 -21.28 1.55 -9.13
N VAL A 235 -20.24 2.32 -8.80
CA VAL A 235 -18.88 1.79 -8.56
C VAL A 235 -18.88 0.87 -7.35
N THR A 236 -19.49 1.29 -6.25
CA THR A 236 -19.59 0.49 -5.01
C THR A 236 -20.28 -0.85 -5.28
N GLU A 237 -21.38 -0.84 -6.03
CA GLU A 237 -22.10 -2.07 -6.39
C GLU A 237 -21.23 -3.01 -7.24
N LYS A 238 -20.54 -2.48 -8.27
CA LYS A 238 -19.65 -3.29 -9.12
C LYS A 238 -18.49 -3.85 -8.31
N LEU A 239 -17.87 -3.05 -7.44
CA LEU A 239 -16.78 -3.48 -6.57
C LEU A 239 -17.22 -4.61 -5.64
N GLY A 240 -18.36 -4.45 -4.96
CA GLY A 240 -18.88 -5.48 -4.04
C GLY A 240 -19.23 -6.82 -4.70
N LYS A 241 -19.43 -6.84 -6.02
CA LYS A 241 -19.67 -8.05 -6.82
C LYS A 241 -18.40 -8.60 -7.48
N SER A 242 -17.25 -7.96 -7.31
CA SER A 242 -16.03 -8.30 -8.00
C SER A 242 -14.99 -8.98 -7.12
N PRO A 243 -14.04 -9.74 -7.71
CA PRO A 243 -12.92 -10.31 -6.95
C PRO A 243 -12.13 -9.28 -6.12
N ALA A 244 -11.94 -8.07 -6.65
CA ALA A 244 -11.27 -6.97 -5.95
C ALA A 244 -12.03 -6.43 -4.72
N GLY A 245 -13.35 -6.60 -4.65
CA GLY A 245 -14.15 -6.20 -3.49
C GLY A 245 -14.61 -7.36 -2.62
N SER A 246 -14.34 -8.61 -3.02
CA SER A 246 -14.71 -9.80 -2.26
C SER A 246 -14.15 -9.73 -0.82
N PRO A 247 -14.97 -10.08 0.19
CA PRO A 247 -14.49 -10.22 1.56
C PRO A 247 -13.32 -11.21 1.64
N LEU A 248 -12.33 -10.86 2.45
CA LEU A 248 -11.19 -11.68 2.77
C LEU A 248 -11.45 -12.39 4.10
N LYS A 249 -11.10 -13.68 4.15
CA LYS A 249 -11.24 -14.49 5.37
C LYS A 249 -9.88 -14.60 6.03
N SER A 250 -9.82 -14.22 7.29
CA SER A 250 -8.63 -14.37 8.13
C SER A 250 -8.92 -15.34 9.27
N ARG A 251 -8.05 -16.32 9.47
CA ARG A 251 -7.99 -17.21 10.65
C ARG A 251 -7.50 -16.50 11.90
N LEU A 252 -7.06 -15.24 11.76
CA LEU A 252 -6.65 -14.35 12.85
C LEU A 252 -7.70 -13.25 13.10
N SER A 253 -8.96 -13.48 12.74
CA SER A 253 -10.00 -12.45 12.78
C SER A 253 -10.25 -11.84 14.17
N ASP A 254 -9.92 -12.59 15.21
CA ASP A 254 -10.19 -12.37 16.63
C ASP A 254 -8.95 -11.96 17.45
N ILE A 255 -7.74 -11.99 16.88
CA ILE A 255 -6.55 -11.57 17.62
C ILE A 255 -6.60 -10.08 17.97
N GLY A 256 -6.18 -9.75 19.18
CA GLY A 256 -5.97 -8.39 19.67
C GLY A 256 -4.51 -8.05 19.93
N SER A 257 -3.63 -9.06 19.92
CA SER A 257 -2.22 -8.94 20.25
C SER A 257 -1.37 -9.93 19.46
N TYR A 258 -0.13 -9.55 19.17
CA TYR A 258 0.86 -10.48 18.64
C TYR A 258 2.27 -10.10 19.08
N SER A 259 3.21 -11.04 18.95
CA SER A 259 4.64 -10.81 19.18
C SER A 259 5.51 -11.42 18.07
N VAL A 260 6.74 -10.92 17.99
CA VAL A 260 7.82 -11.53 17.20
C VAL A 260 9.03 -11.74 18.09
N TYR A 261 9.57 -12.95 18.07
CA TYR A 261 10.71 -13.34 18.89
C TYR A 261 11.63 -14.33 18.18
N TYR A 262 12.85 -13.88 17.85
CA TYR A 262 13.90 -14.66 17.20
C TYR A 262 15.05 -15.04 18.14
N GLY A 263 14.91 -14.73 19.44
CA GLY A 263 15.85 -15.14 20.47
C GLY A 263 15.74 -16.62 20.85
N LYS A 264 16.47 -17.00 21.90
CA LYS A 264 16.55 -18.39 22.42
C LYS A 264 16.39 -18.50 23.94
N GLN A 265 16.10 -17.38 24.61
CA GLN A 265 15.99 -17.33 26.08
C GLN A 265 14.66 -17.94 26.52
N ALA A 266 14.71 -18.96 27.37
CA ALA A 266 13.51 -19.63 27.86
C ALA A 266 12.54 -18.66 28.59
N ALA A 267 13.09 -17.70 29.34
CA ALA A 267 12.30 -16.70 30.06
C ALA A 267 11.51 -15.77 29.11
N ASP A 268 12.00 -15.52 27.90
CA ASP A 268 11.23 -14.76 26.90
C ASP A 268 10.22 -15.65 26.17
N VAL A 269 10.52 -16.94 25.98
CA VAL A 269 9.54 -17.90 25.42
C VAL A 269 8.29 -17.99 26.30
N GLU A 270 8.43 -17.98 27.62
CA GLU A 270 7.27 -17.99 28.54
C GLU A 270 6.38 -16.74 28.38
N LYS A 271 6.95 -15.58 28.06
CA LYS A 271 6.17 -14.35 27.84
C LYS A 271 5.28 -14.41 26.59
N LEU A 272 5.51 -15.36 25.69
CA LEU A 272 4.67 -15.55 24.51
C LEU A 272 3.22 -15.93 24.90
N LEU A 273 3.01 -16.47 26.10
CA LEU A 273 1.68 -16.73 26.68
C LEU A 273 0.79 -15.48 26.81
N ASN A 274 1.38 -14.28 26.78
CA ASN A 274 0.66 -13.02 26.88
C ASN A 274 0.07 -12.54 25.55
N TYR A 275 0.24 -13.31 24.46
CA TYR A 275 -0.16 -12.92 23.11
C TYR A 275 -1.09 -13.95 22.48
N ASP A 276 -1.96 -13.48 21.59
CA ASP A 276 -2.85 -14.36 20.80
C ASP A 276 -2.07 -15.05 19.66
N LEU A 277 -1.02 -14.38 19.15
CA LEU A 277 -0.15 -14.86 18.07
C LEU A 277 1.32 -14.59 18.40
N ALA A 278 2.19 -15.56 18.15
CA ALA A 278 3.64 -15.36 18.18
C ALA A 278 4.30 -15.85 16.88
N ILE A 279 5.19 -15.01 16.34
CA ILE A 279 6.05 -15.33 15.20
C ILE A 279 7.45 -15.63 15.73
N VAL A 280 7.96 -16.83 15.45
CA VAL A 280 9.26 -17.29 15.98
C VAL A 280 10.15 -17.90 14.91
N GLN A 281 11.45 -18.04 15.18
CA GLN A 281 12.31 -18.88 14.35
C GLN A 281 11.99 -20.37 14.58
N PRO A 282 12.15 -21.25 13.57
CA PRO A 282 11.87 -22.69 13.70
C PRO A 282 12.58 -23.42 14.85
N GLY A 283 13.68 -22.85 15.38
CA GLY A 283 14.45 -23.42 16.49
C GLY A 283 14.31 -22.69 17.83
N THR A 284 13.41 -21.71 17.94
CA THR A 284 13.24 -20.90 19.15
C THR A 284 12.47 -21.64 20.24
N VAL A 285 11.46 -22.42 19.88
CA VAL A 285 10.62 -23.19 20.81
C VAL A 285 10.87 -24.69 20.65
N ASN A 286 10.93 -25.42 21.76
CA ASN A 286 10.93 -26.88 21.74
C ASN A 286 9.49 -27.44 21.84
N ALA A 287 9.32 -28.75 21.64
CA ALA A 287 8.00 -29.38 21.63
C ALA A 287 7.19 -29.20 22.94
N ALA A 288 7.85 -29.17 24.10
CA ALA A 288 7.16 -28.96 25.38
C ALA A 288 6.69 -27.51 25.53
N GLN A 289 7.51 -26.54 25.13
CA GLN A 289 7.14 -25.12 25.10
C GLN A 289 6.03 -24.86 24.09
N LEU A 290 6.09 -25.48 22.91
CA LEU A 290 5.06 -25.38 21.90
C LEU A 290 3.71 -25.91 22.41
N GLY A 291 3.71 -27.07 23.08
CA GLY A 291 2.50 -27.61 23.72
C GLY A 291 1.91 -26.68 24.79
N MET A 292 2.76 -26.12 25.66
CA MET A 292 2.34 -25.12 26.67
C MET A 292 1.69 -23.90 26.04
N LEU A 293 2.24 -23.38 24.95
CA LEU A 293 1.71 -22.22 24.24
C LEU A 293 0.35 -22.53 23.59
N HIS A 294 0.20 -23.70 22.98
CA HIS A 294 -1.07 -24.15 22.43
C HIS A 294 -2.14 -24.38 23.49
N ASP A 295 -1.79 -24.95 24.65
CA ASP A 295 -2.72 -25.15 25.77
C ASP A 295 -3.27 -23.82 26.30
N ASN A 296 -2.51 -22.73 26.15
CA ASN A 296 -2.92 -21.36 26.47
C ASN A 296 -3.70 -20.68 25.33
N GLY A 297 -3.83 -21.31 24.16
CA GLY A 297 -4.51 -20.77 22.99
C GLY A 297 -3.67 -19.78 22.17
N THR A 298 -2.36 -19.67 22.41
CA THR A 298 -1.49 -18.82 21.60
C THR A 298 -1.16 -19.52 20.28
N HIS A 299 -1.45 -18.86 19.16
CA HIS A 299 -1.03 -19.33 17.84
C HIS A 299 0.48 -19.15 17.66
N ILE A 300 1.20 -20.20 17.26
CA ILE A 300 2.65 -20.13 17.00
C ILE A 300 2.93 -20.39 15.54
N ILE A 301 3.41 -19.37 14.82
CA ILE A 301 3.82 -19.49 13.42
C ILE A 301 5.33 -19.31 13.26
N ALA A 302 5.90 -20.03 12.30
CA ALA A 302 7.33 -20.05 12.07
C ALA A 302 7.72 -19.13 10.91
N TYR A 303 8.81 -18.39 11.13
CA TYR A 303 9.49 -17.60 10.09
C TYR A 303 9.97 -18.48 8.94
N MET A 304 9.73 -18.03 7.71
CA MET A 304 10.25 -18.59 6.47
C MET A 304 10.61 -17.44 5.53
N THR A 305 11.79 -17.50 4.92
CA THR A 305 12.14 -16.61 3.80
C THR A 305 11.78 -17.28 2.48
N ILE A 306 11.09 -16.57 1.57
CA ILE A 306 10.66 -17.14 0.28
C ILE A 306 11.21 -16.41 -0.96
N GLY A 307 11.80 -15.23 -0.79
CA GLY A 307 12.50 -14.48 -1.84
C GLY A 307 14.02 -14.44 -1.67
N GLU A 308 14.53 -14.84 -0.52
CA GLU A 308 15.96 -14.87 -0.24
C GLU A 308 16.44 -16.21 0.34
N LEU A 309 17.71 -16.52 0.11
CA LEU A 309 18.42 -17.59 0.80
C LEU A 309 19.20 -17.00 1.97
N ASP A 310 18.76 -17.29 3.20
CA ASP A 310 19.52 -16.98 4.42
C ASP A 310 20.82 -17.81 4.47
N ARG A 311 21.91 -17.19 4.94
CA ARG A 311 23.24 -17.81 5.08
C ARG A 311 23.26 -19.09 5.92
N ASN A 312 22.34 -19.21 6.88
CA ASN A 312 22.20 -20.32 7.81
C ASN A 312 21.07 -21.28 7.40
N ASN A 313 20.42 -21.06 6.26
CA ASN A 313 19.37 -21.96 5.79
C ASN A 313 19.97 -23.35 5.49
N ALA A 314 19.38 -24.40 6.03
CA ALA A 314 19.85 -25.78 5.84
C ALA A 314 19.83 -26.22 4.37
N ALA A 315 19.00 -25.61 3.53
CA ALA A 315 18.93 -25.87 2.10
C ALA A 315 20.06 -25.19 1.31
N ALA A 316 20.81 -24.25 1.89
CA ALA A 316 21.83 -23.47 1.18
C ALA A 316 22.84 -24.31 0.38
N PRO A 317 23.35 -25.47 0.85
CA PRO A 317 24.26 -26.30 0.07
C PRO A 317 23.65 -26.94 -1.18
N GLY A 318 22.31 -27.07 -1.23
CA GLY A 318 21.56 -27.68 -2.33
C GLY A 318 20.94 -26.68 -3.32
N VAL A 319 21.09 -25.38 -3.07
CA VAL A 319 20.58 -24.33 -3.98
C VAL A 319 21.51 -24.17 -5.17
N ASP A 320 20.94 -24.22 -6.38
CA ASP A 320 21.68 -24.00 -7.62
C ASP A 320 22.14 -22.53 -7.68
N PRO A 321 23.44 -22.25 -7.88
CA PRO A 321 23.94 -20.88 -7.97
C PRO A 321 23.30 -20.04 -9.09
N SER A 322 22.76 -20.67 -10.14
CA SER A 322 22.06 -19.97 -11.22
C SER A 322 20.73 -19.34 -10.80
N TRP A 323 20.18 -19.73 -9.65
CA TRP A 323 18.96 -19.12 -9.10
C TRP A 323 19.24 -17.82 -8.33
N ILE A 324 20.51 -17.51 -8.05
CA ILE A 324 20.91 -16.33 -7.26
C ILE A 324 20.94 -15.09 -8.16
N LEU A 325 20.18 -14.07 -7.77
CA LEU A 325 20.05 -12.81 -8.49
C LEU A 325 21.04 -11.73 -7.99
N GLY A 326 21.46 -11.84 -6.73
CA GLY A 326 22.33 -10.87 -6.07
C GLY A 326 22.46 -11.14 -4.58
N GLU A 327 23.03 -10.18 -3.87
CA GLU A 327 23.26 -10.26 -2.42
C GLU A 327 22.60 -9.09 -1.68
N ASN A 328 21.95 -9.41 -0.57
CA ASN A 328 21.44 -8.43 0.37
C ASN A 328 22.50 -8.15 1.44
N LYS A 329 23.21 -7.03 1.31
CA LYS A 329 24.36 -6.69 2.18
C LYS A 329 23.97 -6.44 3.64
N ASN A 330 22.74 -6.03 3.91
CA ASN A 330 22.30 -5.73 5.27
C ASN A 330 22.20 -7.00 6.11
N TRP A 331 21.78 -8.12 5.49
CA TRP A 331 21.53 -9.38 6.16
C TRP A 331 22.54 -10.49 5.81
N GLY A 332 23.34 -10.29 4.75
CA GLY A 332 24.27 -11.31 4.26
C GLY A 332 23.57 -12.51 3.62
N SER A 333 22.33 -12.34 3.19
CA SER A 333 21.51 -13.28 2.44
C SER A 333 21.62 -13.05 0.93
N LYS A 334 21.06 -13.96 0.13
CA LYS A 334 21.10 -13.90 -1.34
C LYS A 334 19.70 -13.79 -1.90
N PHE A 335 19.45 -12.85 -2.81
CA PHE A 335 18.18 -12.79 -3.53
C PHE A 335 18.05 -13.99 -4.47
N ILE A 336 16.89 -14.65 -4.46
CA ILE A 336 16.63 -15.86 -5.25
C ILE A 336 15.52 -15.59 -6.27
N ASP A 337 15.68 -16.14 -7.47
CA ASP A 337 14.59 -16.24 -8.43
C ASP A 337 13.54 -17.27 -7.94
N ALA A 338 12.49 -16.75 -7.32
CA ALA A 338 11.39 -17.56 -6.79
C ALA A 338 10.59 -18.32 -7.86
N SER A 339 10.82 -18.04 -9.14
CA SER A 339 10.20 -18.76 -10.25
C SER A 339 10.82 -20.15 -10.46
N GLN A 340 11.97 -20.42 -9.86
CA GLN A 340 12.70 -21.67 -10.04
C GLN A 340 11.98 -22.83 -9.33
N PRO A 341 11.60 -23.92 -10.04
CA PRO A 341 10.87 -25.03 -9.44
C PRO A 341 11.60 -25.68 -8.26
N GLY A 342 12.94 -25.73 -8.31
CA GLY A 342 13.73 -26.26 -7.20
C GLY A 342 13.68 -25.40 -5.94
N TRP A 343 13.62 -24.07 -6.08
CA TRP A 343 13.39 -23.18 -4.95
C TRP A 343 11.98 -23.34 -4.37
N GLN A 344 10.96 -23.43 -5.22
CA GLN A 344 9.59 -23.70 -4.78
C GLN A 344 9.49 -25.02 -3.99
N LYS A 345 10.25 -26.04 -4.40
CA LYS A 345 10.35 -27.30 -3.65
C LYS A 345 11.03 -27.10 -2.28
N VAL A 346 12.13 -26.35 -2.21
CA VAL A 346 12.81 -26.04 -0.93
C VAL A 346 11.83 -25.40 0.06
N VAL A 347 11.07 -24.40 -0.39
CA VAL A 347 10.06 -23.72 0.44
C VAL A 347 8.95 -24.68 0.86
N ALA A 348 8.45 -25.52 -0.05
CA ALA A 348 7.41 -26.50 0.26
C ALA A 348 7.87 -27.57 1.26
N ASP A 349 9.11 -28.06 1.14
CA ASP A 349 9.69 -29.03 2.06
C ASP A 349 9.88 -28.42 3.47
N GLU A 350 10.30 -27.14 3.54
CA GLU A 350 10.40 -26.40 4.79
C GLU A 350 9.03 -26.23 5.46
N ALA A 351 8.00 -25.82 4.70
CA ALA A 351 6.63 -25.71 5.21
C ALA A 351 6.10 -27.05 5.75
N ALA A 352 6.36 -28.16 5.03
CA ALA A 352 5.96 -29.49 5.47
C ALA A 352 6.62 -29.86 6.81
N LYS A 353 7.92 -29.63 6.95
CA LYS A 353 8.66 -29.88 8.19
C LYS A 353 8.11 -29.05 9.36
N LEU A 354 7.80 -27.77 9.14
CA LEU A 354 7.26 -26.91 10.19
C LEU A 354 5.86 -27.38 10.64
N LYS A 355 5.02 -27.84 9.70
CA LYS A 355 3.73 -28.44 10.06
C LYS A 355 3.87 -29.76 10.82
N GLU A 356 4.83 -30.61 10.44
CA GLU A 356 5.13 -31.84 11.20
C GLU A 356 5.61 -31.54 12.63
N GLN A 357 6.32 -30.43 12.83
CA GLN A 357 6.75 -29.96 14.15
C GLN A 357 5.61 -29.39 15.01
N GLY A 358 4.43 -29.15 14.42
CA GLY A 358 3.24 -28.69 15.11
C GLY A 358 2.98 -27.20 15.05
N PHE A 359 3.77 -26.41 14.31
CA PHE A 359 3.48 -24.97 14.14
C PHE A 359 2.11 -24.76 13.47
N ASP A 360 1.39 -23.71 13.88
CA ASP A 360 0.06 -23.38 13.34
C ASP A 360 0.13 -22.91 11.89
N GLY A 361 1.27 -22.36 11.47
CA GLY A 361 1.48 -21.93 10.10
C GLY A 361 2.78 -21.15 9.89
N PHE A 362 2.75 -20.20 8.98
CA PHE A 362 3.94 -19.62 8.36
C PHE A 362 3.92 -18.09 8.36
N PHE A 363 5.04 -17.50 8.73
CA PHE A 363 5.35 -16.10 8.50
C PHE A 363 6.31 -16.01 7.30
N LEU A 364 5.82 -15.50 6.17
CA LEU A 364 6.52 -15.47 4.90
C LEU A 364 7.21 -14.11 4.72
N ASP A 365 8.54 -14.12 4.69
CA ASP A 365 9.37 -12.92 4.55
C ASP A 365 10.01 -12.79 3.16
N THR A 366 10.54 -11.60 2.87
CA THR A 366 11.32 -11.23 1.67
C THR A 366 10.57 -11.22 0.34
N LEU A 367 9.23 -11.06 0.40
CA LEU A 367 8.41 -10.91 -0.82
C LEU A 367 8.67 -9.60 -1.57
N ASP A 368 9.22 -8.60 -0.88
CA ASP A 368 9.72 -7.34 -1.44
C ASP A 368 10.99 -7.51 -2.29
N THR A 369 11.55 -8.72 -2.40
CA THR A 369 12.49 -9.06 -3.48
C THR A 369 11.90 -8.71 -4.86
N ALA A 370 10.57 -8.76 -5.03
CA ALA A 370 9.90 -8.32 -6.25
C ALA A 370 10.04 -6.82 -6.55
N ASP A 371 10.31 -5.99 -5.55
CA ASP A 371 10.51 -4.54 -5.75
C ASP A 371 11.87 -4.29 -6.43
N LEU A 372 12.86 -5.15 -6.17
CA LEU A 372 14.19 -5.12 -6.82
C LEU A 372 14.24 -5.92 -8.12
N TYR A 373 13.53 -7.04 -8.17
CA TYR A 373 13.51 -7.98 -9.29
C TYR A 373 12.06 -8.31 -9.69
N PRO A 374 11.34 -7.41 -10.38
CA PRO A 374 9.92 -7.60 -10.69
C PRO A 374 9.60 -8.89 -11.43
N GLN A 375 10.56 -9.47 -12.16
CA GLN A 375 10.39 -10.75 -12.85
C GLN A 375 10.14 -11.94 -11.91
N VAL A 376 10.50 -11.85 -10.62
CA VAL A 376 10.26 -12.95 -9.65
C VAL A 376 8.86 -12.95 -9.06
N ALA A 377 8.10 -11.87 -9.27
CA ALA A 377 6.77 -11.67 -8.71
C ALA A 377 5.82 -12.87 -8.95
N PRO A 378 5.72 -13.46 -10.16
CA PRO A 378 4.85 -14.61 -10.39
C PRO A 378 5.24 -15.84 -9.56
N GLY A 379 6.55 -16.07 -9.36
CA GLY A 379 7.05 -17.17 -8.54
C GLY A 379 6.69 -17.02 -7.06
N LEU A 380 6.88 -15.81 -6.51
CA LEU A 380 6.49 -15.50 -5.12
C LEU A 380 4.99 -15.64 -4.90
N VAL A 381 4.16 -15.08 -5.80
CA VAL A 381 2.70 -15.22 -5.72
C VAL A 381 2.28 -16.69 -5.76
N LYS A 382 2.90 -17.47 -6.65
CA LYS A 382 2.63 -18.91 -6.77
C LYS A 382 2.96 -19.66 -5.48
N ILE A 383 4.10 -19.38 -4.85
CA ILE A 383 4.48 -19.98 -3.56
C ILE A 383 3.40 -19.73 -2.51
N VAL A 384 2.94 -18.48 -2.34
CA VAL A 384 1.90 -18.15 -1.35
C VAL A 384 0.59 -18.88 -1.63
N GLN A 385 0.19 -18.96 -2.89
CA GLN A 385 -1.04 -19.65 -3.32
C GLN A 385 -0.94 -21.16 -3.11
N ASP A 386 0.20 -21.77 -3.45
CA ASP A 386 0.45 -23.19 -3.26
C ASP A 386 0.47 -23.56 -1.77
N LEU A 387 1.08 -22.74 -0.92
CA LEU A 387 1.06 -22.94 0.54
C LEU A 387 -0.36 -22.89 1.10
N ARG A 388 -1.18 -21.93 0.66
CA ARG A 388 -2.60 -21.88 1.06
C ARG A 388 -3.35 -23.13 0.59
N ALA A 389 -3.11 -23.59 -0.64
CA ALA A 389 -3.78 -24.76 -1.20
C ALA A 389 -3.37 -26.05 -0.46
N ALA A 390 -2.09 -26.20 -0.11
CA ALA A 390 -1.56 -27.35 0.62
C ALA A 390 -1.96 -27.35 2.09
N TYR A 391 -2.08 -26.17 2.71
CA TYR A 391 -2.43 -26.01 4.12
C TYR A 391 -3.63 -25.06 4.30
N PRO A 392 -4.85 -25.53 3.98
CA PRO A 392 -6.05 -24.70 4.07
C PRO A 392 -6.30 -24.13 5.47
N ASP A 393 -5.88 -24.79 6.54
CA ASP A 393 -6.13 -24.35 7.91
C ASP A 393 -4.93 -23.62 8.54
N ALA A 394 -3.77 -23.56 7.87
CA ALA A 394 -2.61 -22.88 8.42
C ALA A 394 -2.82 -21.37 8.49
N VAL A 395 -2.30 -20.74 9.54
CA VAL A 395 -2.18 -19.29 9.61
C VAL A 395 -1.04 -18.84 8.69
N ILE A 396 -1.31 -17.97 7.71
CA ILE A 396 -0.29 -17.44 6.80
C ILE A 396 -0.21 -15.94 6.96
N VAL A 397 0.94 -15.45 7.39
CA VAL A 397 1.24 -14.03 7.52
C VAL A 397 2.32 -13.65 6.52
N GLN A 398 2.06 -12.66 5.67
CA GLN A 398 3.04 -12.13 4.73
C GLN A 398 3.72 -10.89 5.32
N ASN A 399 5.05 -10.81 5.30
CA ASN A 399 5.76 -9.56 5.58
C ASN A 399 5.90 -8.71 4.33
N ARG A 400 5.46 -7.44 4.39
CA ARG A 400 5.57 -6.47 3.29
C ARG A 400 5.12 -7.05 1.93
N GLY A 401 5.98 -7.01 0.91
CA GLY A 401 5.68 -7.48 -0.45
C GLY A 401 4.47 -6.79 -1.05
N PHE A 402 4.29 -5.49 -0.78
CA PHE A 402 3.04 -4.78 -1.04
C PHE A 402 2.67 -4.71 -2.52
N ALA A 403 3.66 -4.72 -3.41
CA ALA A 403 3.44 -4.84 -4.85
C ALA A 403 2.68 -6.12 -5.24
N LEU A 404 2.79 -7.18 -4.44
CA LEU A 404 2.15 -8.48 -4.67
C LEU A 404 0.86 -8.65 -3.86
N LEU A 405 0.59 -7.77 -2.90
CA LEU A 405 -0.43 -7.99 -1.87
C LEU A 405 -1.83 -8.18 -2.44
N ASN A 406 -2.16 -7.50 -3.54
CA ASN A 406 -3.44 -7.69 -4.22
C ASN A 406 -3.64 -9.11 -4.78
N GLN A 407 -2.56 -9.79 -5.17
CA GLN A 407 -2.58 -11.17 -5.67
C GLN A 407 -2.56 -12.19 -4.53
N THR A 408 -1.87 -11.88 -3.44
CA THR A 408 -1.65 -12.79 -2.31
C THR A 408 -2.69 -12.65 -1.19
N ALA A 409 -3.35 -11.50 -1.05
CA ALA A 409 -4.36 -11.21 -0.02
C ALA A 409 -5.45 -12.29 0.12
N PRO A 410 -5.99 -12.89 -0.97
CA PRO A 410 -6.94 -14.00 -0.86
C PRO A 410 -6.38 -15.28 -0.24
N SER A 411 -5.06 -15.42 -0.17
CA SER A 411 -4.34 -16.61 0.29
C SER A 411 -3.70 -16.45 1.67
N ILE A 412 -3.75 -15.26 2.27
CA ILE A 412 -3.12 -14.97 3.57
C ILE A 412 -4.16 -14.54 4.62
N ASP A 413 -3.78 -14.65 5.88
CA ASP A 413 -4.61 -14.27 7.03
C ASP A 413 -4.27 -12.86 7.53
N ALA A 414 -3.00 -12.48 7.43
CA ALA A 414 -2.55 -11.14 7.75
C ALA A 414 -1.39 -10.69 6.87
N VAL A 415 -1.23 -9.38 6.76
CA VAL A 415 -0.01 -8.75 6.26
C VAL A 415 0.68 -8.00 7.40
N MET A 416 1.98 -8.15 7.52
CA MET A 416 2.81 -7.34 8.39
C MET A 416 3.31 -6.12 7.63
N PHE A 417 2.98 -4.93 8.17
CA PHE A 417 3.54 -3.66 7.78
C PHE A 417 4.69 -3.33 8.74
N GLU A 418 5.89 -3.69 8.33
CA GLU A 418 7.10 -3.32 9.05
C GLU A 418 7.56 -1.90 8.68
N ASN A 419 7.98 -1.13 9.68
CA ASN A 419 8.28 0.30 9.61
C ASN A 419 7.04 1.17 9.35
N PHE A 420 5.92 0.88 10.01
CA PHE A 420 4.69 1.64 9.82
C PHE A 420 4.80 3.04 10.43
N SER A 421 5.21 3.14 11.69
CA SER A 421 5.29 4.36 12.49
C SER A 421 6.71 4.66 12.97
N SER A 422 7.58 3.65 13.14
CA SER A 422 8.99 3.87 13.45
C SER A 422 9.88 2.82 12.81
N MET A 423 11.14 3.19 12.56
CA MET A 423 12.10 2.32 11.90
C MET A 423 13.47 2.37 12.56
N TYR A 424 14.27 1.35 12.28
CA TYR A 424 15.72 1.37 12.50
C TYR A 424 16.45 1.76 11.20
N SER A 425 17.30 2.78 11.27
CA SER A 425 18.21 3.15 10.18
C SER A 425 19.51 2.36 10.29
N PHE A 426 19.82 1.50 9.31
CA PHE A 426 21.06 0.73 9.27
C PHE A 426 22.31 1.63 9.10
N ASP A 427 22.20 2.68 8.29
CA ASP A 427 23.31 3.63 8.06
C ASP A 427 23.65 4.42 9.34
N LYS A 428 22.62 4.97 9.99
CA LYS A 428 22.79 5.83 11.17
C LYS A 428 22.85 5.04 12.47
N LYS A 429 22.43 3.77 12.46
CA LYS A 429 22.25 2.90 13.64
C LYS A 429 21.36 3.55 14.71
N THR A 430 20.26 4.15 14.28
CA THR A 430 19.33 4.88 15.16
C THR A 430 17.90 4.46 14.90
N TYR A 431 17.08 4.59 15.94
CA TYR A 431 15.63 4.42 15.86
C TYR A 431 14.97 5.78 15.70
N GLY A 432 13.92 5.86 14.88
CA GLY A 432 13.26 7.12 14.60
C GLY A 432 11.88 6.96 14.00
N SER A 433 11.13 8.05 14.01
CA SER A 433 9.76 8.10 13.50
C SER A 433 9.71 8.11 11.98
N VAL A 434 8.73 7.39 11.45
CA VAL A 434 8.28 7.46 10.06
C VAL A 434 6.76 7.54 10.02
N ASN A 435 6.20 7.85 8.85
CA ASN A 435 4.76 7.81 8.65
C ASN A 435 4.47 7.01 7.38
N GLY A 436 4.57 5.68 7.49
CA GLY A 436 4.27 4.77 6.38
C GLY A 436 2.84 4.94 5.89
N ASP A 437 2.63 4.95 4.58
CA ASP A 437 1.32 5.16 3.97
C ASP A 437 0.40 3.92 4.17
N PRO A 438 -0.69 4.01 4.95
CA PRO A 438 -1.59 2.88 5.17
C PRO A 438 -2.53 2.62 4.00
N SER A 439 -2.65 3.55 3.03
CA SER A 439 -3.70 3.54 2.00
C SER A 439 -3.82 2.20 1.28
N PHE A 440 -2.70 1.54 1.02
CA PHE A 440 -2.69 0.29 0.29
C PHE A 440 -3.10 -0.94 1.11
N VAL A 441 -2.89 -0.94 2.43
CA VAL A 441 -3.34 -2.02 3.32
C VAL A 441 -4.73 -1.77 3.89
N GLU A 442 -5.12 -0.51 4.09
CA GLU A 442 -6.40 -0.14 4.69
C GLU A 442 -7.58 -0.61 3.83
N ALA A 443 -7.46 -0.50 2.51
CA ALA A 443 -8.47 -1.00 1.57
C ALA A 443 -8.72 -2.51 1.71
N LEU A 444 -7.65 -3.28 1.96
CA LEU A 444 -7.73 -4.73 2.18
C LEU A 444 -8.17 -5.07 3.61
N SER A 445 -7.77 -4.24 4.58
CA SER A 445 -8.19 -4.40 5.97
C SER A 445 -9.69 -4.26 6.13
N LYS A 446 -10.30 -3.27 5.47
CA LYS A 446 -11.76 -3.09 5.39
C LYS A 446 -12.48 -4.28 4.77
N ARG A 447 -11.79 -5.09 3.96
CA ARG A 447 -12.32 -6.34 3.38
C ARG A 447 -12.14 -7.55 4.30
N GLY A 448 -11.39 -7.44 5.39
CA GLY A 448 -11.19 -8.50 6.39
C GLY A 448 -9.74 -8.98 6.55
N LEU A 449 -8.78 -8.44 5.79
CA LEU A 449 -7.36 -8.76 5.97
C LEU A 449 -6.85 -8.18 7.30
N LYS A 450 -6.18 -8.98 8.13
CA LYS A 450 -5.53 -8.44 9.32
C LYS A 450 -4.24 -7.74 8.96
N VAL A 451 -3.98 -6.62 9.61
CA VAL A 451 -2.74 -5.85 9.43
C VAL A 451 -2.02 -5.83 10.77
N LEU A 452 -0.81 -6.36 10.77
CA LEU A 452 0.11 -6.34 11.91
C LEU A 452 1.13 -5.23 11.66
N THR A 453 1.39 -4.32 12.61
CA THR A 453 2.42 -3.29 12.42
C THR A 453 3.64 -3.62 13.28
N MET A 454 4.78 -3.86 12.62
CA MET A 454 6.06 -4.05 13.27
C MET A 454 6.84 -2.75 13.25
N ASP A 455 7.05 -2.17 14.41
CA ASP A 455 7.72 -0.88 14.58
C ASP A 455 8.94 -1.04 15.48
N TYR A 456 9.94 -0.16 15.29
CA TYR A 456 11.24 -0.30 15.93
C TYR A 456 11.59 0.87 16.84
N ALA A 457 11.73 0.58 18.14
CA ALA A 457 12.13 1.55 19.16
C ALA A 457 12.99 0.88 20.24
N LEU A 458 13.80 1.68 20.95
CA LEU A 458 14.46 1.21 22.18
C LEU A 458 13.45 1.19 23.33
N PRO A 459 13.59 0.28 24.33
CA PRO A 459 12.69 0.21 25.48
C PRO A 459 12.57 1.50 26.29
N GLY A 460 13.61 2.34 26.27
CA GLY A 460 13.60 3.65 26.93
C GLY A 460 12.80 4.74 26.17
N GLN A 461 12.36 4.50 24.93
CA GLN A 461 11.67 5.48 24.08
C GLN A 461 10.14 5.34 24.22
N GLN A 462 9.63 5.49 25.44
CA GLN A 462 8.22 5.26 25.76
C GLN A 462 7.24 6.16 24.99
N ASP A 463 7.61 7.41 24.73
CA ASP A 463 6.80 8.33 23.90
C ASP A 463 6.69 7.84 22.45
N LEU A 464 7.76 7.26 21.90
CA LEU A 464 7.78 6.70 20.55
C LEU A 464 6.89 5.45 20.48
N ILE A 465 7.07 4.51 21.41
CA ILE A 465 6.26 3.29 21.54
C ILE A 465 4.78 3.64 21.66
N THR A 466 4.43 4.60 22.54
CA THR A 466 3.04 5.04 22.75
C THR A 466 2.45 5.60 21.47
N ARG A 467 3.19 6.45 20.74
CA ARG A 467 2.73 7.02 19.48
C ARG A 467 2.51 5.92 18.43
N ASP A 468 3.42 4.98 18.30
CA ASP A 468 3.34 3.90 17.31
C ASP A 468 2.10 3.03 17.54
N TYR A 469 1.83 2.66 18.80
CA TYR A 469 0.62 1.95 19.20
C TYR A 469 -0.66 2.76 18.91
N GLN A 470 -0.69 4.05 19.28
CA GLN A 470 -1.85 4.92 19.03
C GLN A 470 -2.12 5.06 17.53
N ARG A 471 -1.07 5.24 16.73
CA ARG A 471 -1.18 5.39 15.29
C ARG A 471 -1.70 4.09 14.65
N ALA A 472 -1.10 2.94 14.94
CA ALA A 472 -1.58 1.64 14.43
C ALA A 472 -3.05 1.37 14.81
N ARG A 473 -3.40 1.58 16.09
CA ARG A 473 -4.78 1.40 16.58
C ARG A 473 -5.77 2.35 15.92
N SER A 474 -5.37 3.56 15.52
CA SER A 474 -6.24 4.50 14.81
C SER A 474 -6.70 4.00 13.42
N TYR A 475 -5.95 3.05 12.83
CA TYR A 475 -6.32 2.36 11.59
C TYR A 475 -6.95 0.98 11.82
N GLY A 476 -7.13 0.57 13.09
CA GLY A 476 -7.59 -0.77 13.45
C GLY A 476 -6.56 -1.87 13.24
N PHE A 477 -5.27 -1.51 13.13
CA PHE A 477 -4.17 -2.48 12.99
C PHE A 477 -3.73 -3.00 14.36
N VAL A 478 -3.11 -4.19 14.38
CA VAL A 478 -2.57 -4.80 15.60
C VAL A 478 -1.08 -4.44 15.71
N PRO A 479 -0.64 -3.67 16.71
CA PRO A 479 0.76 -3.24 16.84
C PRO A 479 1.64 -4.16 17.65
N TYR A 480 2.92 -4.20 17.29
CA TYR A 480 4.02 -4.68 18.11
C TYR A 480 5.25 -3.81 17.89
N VAL A 481 5.85 -3.33 18.98
CA VAL A 481 7.10 -2.56 18.94
C VAL A 481 8.22 -3.39 19.58
N SER A 482 9.38 -3.43 18.94
CA SER A 482 10.56 -4.12 19.47
C SER A 482 11.87 -3.47 19.00
N THR A 483 13.00 -4.05 19.38
CA THR A 483 14.31 -3.71 18.83
C THR A 483 14.59 -4.53 17.58
N ILE A 484 15.41 -3.99 16.68
CA ILE A 484 15.77 -4.64 15.40
C ILE A 484 16.30 -6.08 15.53
N GLY A 485 16.85 -6.44 16.70
CA GLY A 485 17.33 -7.80 16.97
C GLY A 485 16.23 -8.83 17.18
N LEU A 486 15.01 -8.40 17.54
CA LEU A 486 13.86 -9.27 17.85
C LEU A 486 14.19 -10.38 18.87
N ASP A 487 15.18 -10.17 19.73
CA ASP A 487 15.77 -11.16 20.62
C ASP A 487 15.35 -11.01 22.09
N GLN A 488 14.42 -10.09 22.35
CA GLN A 488 13.82 -9.82 23.66
C GLN A 488 12.33 -9.51 23.51
N ILE A 489 11.53 -9.88 24.52
CA ILE A 489 10.13 -9.50 24.60
C ILE A 489 9.97 -8.44 25.69
N TYR A 490 9.57 -7.25 25.25
CA TYR A 490 9.28 -6.13 26.13
C TYR A 490 7.79 -6.13 26.46
N GLU A 491 7.47 -6.35 27.73
CA GLU A 491 6.08 -6.29 28.22
C GLU A 491 5.54 -4.85 28.28
N ALA A 492 6.37 -3.84 27.99
CA ALA A 492 6.01 -2.42 27.91
C ALA A 492 5.21 -2.06 26.65
N ASN A 493 4.61 -3.05 25.99
CA ASN A 493 3.75 -2.90 24.84
C ASN A 493 2.30 -2.65 25.34
N PRO A 494 1.76 -1.42 25.21
CA PRO A 494 0.53 -0.97 25.87
C PRO A 494 -0.76 -1.44 25.19
#